data_AF-A0A929SGM5-F1
#
_entry.id   AF-A0A929SGM5-F1
#
_cell.length_a   1.000
_cell.length_b   1.000
_cell.length_c   1.000
_cell.angle_alpha   90.00
_cell.angle_beta   90.00
_cell.angle_gamma   90.00
#
_symmetry.space_group_name_H-M   'P 1'
#
loop_
_entity.id
_entity.type
_entity.pdbx_description
1 polymer ?
#
loop_
_entity_poly.entity_id
_entity_poly.type
_entity_poly.pdbx_seq_one_letter_code
_entity_poly.pdbx_strand_id
1 'polypeptide(L)'
;THERVLKAERSLLRLIRENTLFTYLDAELTASFFTPSTNNRIEGGINSRLREMLRNHRGLSIERRIKAVFWWCYMHTPEPLSSSEILNIMPTDKSIARLYKKMNEKQRLEKSLSIWGDAIVWSDLHKVNETFVDWD
;
A
#
# COMPACT_ATOMS: atom_id res chain seq x y z
N THR A 1 10.72 -5.50 -33.89
CA THR A 1 10.81 -6.05 -32.52
C THR A 1 10.27 -5.00 -31.56
N HIS A 2 9.31 -5.33 -30.70
CA HIS A 2 8.54 -4.32 -29.94
C HIS A 2 9.34 -3.73 -28.75
N GLU A 3 9.99 -2.58 -28.97
CA GLU A 3 10.81 -1.86 -27.98
C GLU A 3 10.09 -1.61 -26.64
N ARG A 4 8.79 -1.24 -26.70
CA ARG A 4 7.97 -0.99 -25.50
C ARG A 4 7.78 -2.24 -24.64
N VAL A 5 7.59 -3.40 -25.26
CA VAL A 5 7.45 -4.68 -24.54
C VAL A 5 8.76 -5.05 -23.85
N LEU A 6 9.90 -4.84 -24.52
CA LEU A 6 11.22 -5.07 -23.93
C LEU A 6 11.50 -4.11 -22.76
N LYS A 7 11.04 -2.86 -22.84
CA LYS A 7 11.12 -1.89 -21.74
C LYS A 7 10.24 -2.31 -20.55
N ALA A 8 9.04 -2.84 -20.82
CA ALA A 8 8.15 -3.37 -19.80
C ALA A 8 8.73 -4.57 -19.08
N GLU A 9 9.24 -5.54 -19.83
CA GLU A 9 9.91 -6.73 -19.29
C GLU A 9 11.10 -6.35 -18.41
N ARG A 10 11.99 -5.47 -18.90
CA ARG A 10 13.15 -4.98 -18.12
C ARG A 10 12.73 -4.25 -16.84
N SER A 11 11.64 -3.48 -16.90
CA SER A 11 11.08 -2.80 -15.72
C SER A 11 10.59 -3.81 -14.67
N LEU A 12 9.84 -4.83 -15.09
CA LEU A 12 9.36 -5.89 -14.20
C LEU A 12 10.53 -6.68 -13.59
N LEU A 13 11.51 -7.09 -14.40
CA LEU A 13 12.70 -7.80 -13.93
C LEU A 13 13.50 -7.00 -12.91
N ARG A 14 13.60 -5.68 -13.11
CA ARG A 14 14.25 -4.78 -12.14
C ARG A 14 13.49 -4.77 -10.82
N LEU A 15 12.16 -4.60 -10.84
CA LEU A 15 11.35 -4.58 -9.63
C LEU A 15 11.38 -5.93 -8.87
N ILE A 16 11.44 -7.04 -9.60
CA ILE A 16 11.65 -8.38 -9.01
C ILE A 16 13.02 -8.45 -8.32
N ARG A 17 14.11 -8.04 -9.00
CA ARG A 17 15.47 -8.06 -8.43
C ARG A 17 15.63 -7.14 -7.22
N GLU A 18 14.95 -6.01 -7.22
CA GLU A 18 14.94 -5.06 -6.11
C GLU A 18 14.03 -5.51 -4.94
N ASN A 19 13.35 -6.66 -5.05
CA ASN A 19 12.33 -7.14 -4.10
C ASN A 19 11.22 -6.09 -3.83
N THR A 20 10.92 -5.25 -4.82
CA THR A 20 9.89 -4.21 -4.74
C THR A 20 8.59 -4.62 -5.42
N LEU A 21 8.63 -5.58 -6.35
CA LEU A 21 7.44 -6.22 -6.89
C LEU A 21 6.99 -7.36 -5.98
N PHE A 22 5.74 -7.33 -5.53
CA PHE A 22 5.12 -8.46 -4.87
C PHE A 22 5.06 -9.63 -5.86
N THR A 23 5.88 -10.66 -5.63
CA THR A 23 5.88 -11.90 -6.40
C THR A 23 5.02 -12.95 -5.68
N TYR A 24 4.97 -14.16 -6.20
CA TYR A 24 4.28 -15.27 -5.52
C TYR A 24 4.81 -15.43 -4.10
N LEU A 25 3.96 -15.91 -3.19
CA LEU A 25 4.34 -16.13 -1.80
C LEU A 25 5.58 -17.04 -1.74
N ASP A 26 6.54 -16.66 -0.91
CA ASP A 26 7.73 -17.46 -0.65
C ASP A 26 7.33 -18.92 -0.34
N ALA A 27 8.04 -19.87 -0.94
CA ALA A 27 7.76 -21.29 -0.74
C ALA A 27 7.86 -21.67 0.75
N GLU A 28 8.77 -21.03 1.50
CA GLU A 28 8.91 -21.23 2.95
C GLU A 28 7.72 -20.65 3.73
N LEU A 29 7.16 -19.53 3.27
CA LEU A 29 5.95 -18.93 3.87
C LEU A 29 4.72 -19.81 3.61
N THR A 30 4.64 -20.41 2.43
CA THR A 30 3.54 -21.30 2.03
C THR A 30 3.61 -22.64 2.77
N ALA A 31 4.81 -23.10 3.14
CA ALA A 31 5.01 -24.31 3.94
C ALA A 31 4.69 -24.11 5.42
N SER A 32 4.93 -22.91 5.96
CA SER A 32 4.70 -22.60 7.37
C SER A 32 3.30 -22.06 7.68
N PHE A 33 2.62 -21.45 6.69
CA PHE A 33 1.31 -20.85 6.86
C PHE A 33 0.41 -21.04 5.63
N PHE A 34 -0.83 -21.48 5.87
CA PHE A 34 -1.86 -21.50 4.83
C PHE A 34 -2.30 -20.06 4.53
N THR A 35 -1.79 -19.50 3.43
CA THR A 35 -2.17 -18.14 3.05
C THR A 35 -3.57 -18.13 2.44
N PRO A 36 -4.55 -17.42 3.04
CA PRO A 36 -5.89 -17.35 2.49
C PRO A 36 -5.86 -16.71 1.10
N SER A 37 -6.64 -17.25 0.16
CA SER A 37 -6.76 -16.72 -1.20
C SER A 37 -7.47 -15.36 -1.27
N THR A 38 -8.09 -14.92 -0.17
CA THR A 38 -8.86 -13.68 -0.10
C THR A 38 -8.36 -12.78 1.04
N ASN A 39 -8.41 -11.46 0.81
CA ASN A 39 -8.06 -10.45 1.80
C ASN A 39 -9.16 -10.25 2.86
N ASN A 40 -10.24 -11.04 2.85
CA ASN A 40 -11.40 -10.92 3.73
C ASN A 40 -11.01 -10.89 5.22
N ARG A 41 -9.98 -11.64 5.61
CA ARG A 41 -9.48 -11.65 6.99
C ARG A 41 -8.95 -10.28 7.43
N ILE A 42 -8.31 -9.54 6.52
CA ILE A 42 -7.79 -8.20 6.77
C ILE A 42 -8.91 -7.17 6.61
N GLU A 43 -9.64 -7.20 5.49
CA GLU A 43 -10.63 -6.19 5.16
C GLU A 43 -11.91 -6.29 6.00
N GLY A 44 -12.46 -7.49 6.13
CA GLY A 44 -13.65 -7.78 6.93
C GLY A 44 -13.36 -7.89 8.42
N GLY A 45 -12.13 -8.23 8.80
CA GLY A 45 -11.72 -8.38 10.20
C GLY A 45 -11.14 -7.11 10.81
N ILE A 46 -9.88 -6.80 10.48
CA ILE A 46 -9.12 -5.72 11.15
C ILE A 46 -9.56 -4.35 10.63
N ASN A 47 -9.59 -4.16 9.30
CA ASN A 47 -9.87 -2.85 8.72
C ASN A 47 -11.31 -2.41 8.94
N SER A 48 -12.26 -3.34 9.02
CA SER A 48 -13.66 -3.02 9.36
C SER A 48 -13.77 -2.39 10.75
N ARG A 49 -13.10 -2.97 11.76
CA ARG A 49 -13.06 -2.47 13.14
C ARG A 49 -12.32 -1.14 13.26
N LEU A 50 -11.20 -0.99 12.57
CA LEU A 50 -10.49 0.30 12.49
C LEU A 50 -11.37 1.40 11.88
N ARG A 51 -12.05 1.10 10.77
CA ARG A 51 -13.00 2.03 10.13
C ARG A 51 -14.15 2.39 11.07
N GLU A 52 -14.68 1.42 11.80
CA GLU A 52 -15.74 1.65 12.78
C GLU A 52 -15.30 2.56 13.92
N MET A 53 -14.16 2.28 14.55
CA MET A 53 -13.58 3.13 15.59
C MET A 53 -13.40 4.56 15.08
N LEU A 54 -12.84 4.73 13.89
CA LEU A 54 -12.67 6.04 13.28
C LEU A 54 -13.99 6.75 12.95
N ARG A 55 -15.07 6.01 12.66
CA ARG A 55 -16.41 6.57 12.46
C ARG A 55 -17.02 7.04 13.78
N ASN A 56 -16.85 6.27 14.85
CA ASN A 56 -17.36 6.62 16.18
C ASN A 56 -16.64 7.84 16.77
N HIS A 57 -15.40 8.09 16.34
CA HIS A 57 -14.58 9.21 16.79
C HIS A 57 -14.33 10.28 15.72
N ARG A 58 -15.31 10.54 14.84
CA ARG A 58 -15.22 11.56 13.77
C ARG A 58 -14.88 12.98 14.25
N GLY A 59 -15.24 13.33 15.49
CA GLY A 59 -14.95 14.64 16.09
C GLY A 59 -13.52 14.83 16.56
N LEU A 60 -12.67 13.79 16.51
CA LEU A 60 -11.25 13.93 16.85
C LEU A 60 -10.46 14.58 15.72
N SER A 61 -9.46 15.39 16.08
CA SER A 61 -8.47 15.88 15.13
C SER A 61 -7.78 14.71 14.43
N ILE A 62 -7.27 14.95 13.22
CA ILE A 62 -6.61 13.91 12.43
C ILE A 62 -5.43 13.26 13.18
N GLU A 63 -4.65 14.05 13.92
CA GLU A 63 -3.55 13.59 14.77
C GLU A 63 -4.04 12.62 15.85
N ARG A 64 -5.14 12.98 16.53
CA ARG A 64 -5.74 12.13 17.57
C ARG A 64 -6.34 10.86 16.97
N ARG A 65 -6.92 10.93 15.77
CA ARG A 65 -7.42 9.75 15.04
C ARG A 65 -6.29 8.80 14.63
N ILE A 66 -5.14 9.33 14.18
CA ILE A 66 -3.94 8.54 13.89
C ILE A 66 -3.47 7.85 15.17
N LYS A 67 -3.27 8.60 16.26
CA LYS A 67 -2.85 8.02 17.54
C LYS A 67 -3.83 6.96 18.05
N ALA A 68 -5.13 7.17 17.89
CA ALA A 68 -6.16 6.20 18.26
C ALA A 68 -6.05 4.89 17.46
N VAL A 69 -5.73 4.96 16.16
CA VAL A 69 -5.46 3.76 15.35
C VAL A 69 -4.23 3.01 15.86
N PHE A 70 -3.12 3.72 16.11
CA PHE A 70 -1.90 3.11 16.65
C PHE A 70 -2.16 2.43 18.01
N TRP A 71 -2.89 3.09 18.90
CA TRP A 71 -3.31 2.51 20.18
C TRP A 71 -4.21 1.30 20.01
N TRP A 72 -5.18 1.35 19.08
CA TRP A 72 -6.02 0.21 18.79
C TRP A 72 -5.19 -1.00 18.33
N CYS A 73 -4.25 -0.79 17.41
CA CYS A 73 -3.35 -1.84 16.94
C CYS A 73 -2.51 -2.41 18.07
N TYR A 74 -1.98 -1.58 18.96
CA TYR A 74 -1.25 -2.02 20.14
C TYR A 74 -2.10 -2.89 21.08
N MET A 75 -3.35 -2.50 21.34
CA MET A 75 -4.22 -3.25 22.25
C MET A 75 -4.70 -4.59 21.65
N HIS A 76 -4.64 -4.75 20.33
CA HIS A 76 -5.14 -5.93 19.62
C HIS A 76 -4.02 -6.77 19.00
N THR A 77 -2.76 -6.46 19.30
CA THR A 77 -1.62 -7.29 18.89
C THR A 77 -1.45 -8.45 19.87
N PRO A 78 -1.15 -9.68 19.39
CA PRO A 78 -0.95 -10.82 20.29
C PRO A 78 0.26 -10.67 21.20
N GLU A 79 1.28 -9.92 20.76
CA GLU A 79 2.52 -9.70 21.49
C GLU A 79 2.80 -8.18 21.58
N PRO A 80 2.18 -7.48 22.56
CA PRO A 80 2.39 -6.05 22.72
C PRO A 80 3.80 -5.76 23.24
N LEU A 81 4.43 -4.74 22.68
CA LEU A 81 5.69 -4.22 23.18
C LEU A 81 5.56 -3.72 24.61
N SER A 82 6.67 -3.65 25.34
CA SER A 82 6.65 -3.06 26.68
C SER A 82 6.24 -1.58 26.63
N SER A 83 5.75 -1.06 27.76
CA SER A 83 5.31 0.34 27.86
C SER A 83 6.43 1.33 27.54
N SER A 84 7.68 1.02 27.85
CA SER A 84 8.83 1.88 27.52
C SER A 84 9.16 1.86 26.02
N GLU A 85 9.06 0.71 25.37
CA GLU A 85 9.37 0.57 23.95
C GLU A 85 8.31 1.24 23.08
N ILE A 86 7.03 1.08 23.44
CA ILE A 86 5.96 1.66 22.63
C ILE A 86 5.95 3.18 22.65
N LEU A 87 6.37 3.81 23.75
CA LEU A 87 6.49 5.26 23.82
C LEU A 87 7.50 5.81 22.80
N ASN A 88 8.53 5.03 22.44
CA ASN A 88 9.51 5.42 21.44
C ASN A 88 9.00 5.26 20.01
N ILE A 89 8.05 4.34 19.78
CA ILE A 89 7.54 3.99 18.44
C ILE A 89 6.27 4.77 18.10
N MET A 90 5.47 5.13 19.12
CA MET A 90 4.23 5.88 18.93
C MET A 90 4.46 7.20 18.20
N PRO A 91 3.60 7.54 17.23
CA PRO A 91 3.77 8.77 16.48
C PRO A 91 3.54 9.99 17.38
N THR A 92 4.53 10.89 17.39
CA THR A 92 4.44 12.19 18.06
C THR A 92 3.74 13.19 17.14
N ASP A 93 3.20 14.27 17.69
CA ASP A 93 2.56 15.31 16.86
C ASP A 93 3.56 15.91 15.85
N LYS A 94 4.83 16.03 16.26
CA LYS A 94 5.91 16.46 15.37
C LYS A 94 6.16 15.49 14.22
N SER A 95 6.13 14.17 14.47
CA SER A 95 6.33 13.18 13.40
C SER A 95 5.12 13.10 12.47
N ILE A 96 3.91 13.21 13.01
CA ILE A 96 2.67 13.27 12.22
C ILE A 96 2.70 14.50 11.31
N ALA A 97 2.97 15.70 11.86
CA ALA A 97 3.07 16.93 11.08
C ALA A 97 4.15 16.85 9.98
N ARG A 98 5.31 16.26 10.30
CA ARG A 98 6.38 16.03 9.33
C ARG A 98 5.95 15.11 8.19
N LEU A 99 5.23 14.03 8.48
CA LEU A 99 4.69 13.12 7.47
C LEU A 99 3.69 13.82 6.55
N TYR A 100 2.77 14.62 7.12
CA TYR A 100 1.83 15.42 6.33
C TYR A 100 2.53 16.39 5.39
N LYS A 101 3.56 17.09 5.87
CA LYS A 101 4.36 17.99 5.04
C LYS A 101 5.02 17.25 3.87
N LYS A 102 5.67 16.11 4.16
CA LYS A 102 6.32 15.28 3.15
C LYS A 102 5.33 14.73 2.11
N MET A 103 4.16 14.28 2.54
CA MET A 103 3.11 13.79 1.63
C MET A 103 2.60 14.90 0.72
N ASN A 104 2.38 16.10 1.25
CA ASN A 104 1.90 17.24 0.46
C ASN A 104 2.96 17.68 -0.57
N GLU A 105 4.24 17.74 -0.17
CA GLU A 105 5.36 17.99 -1.08
C GLU A 105 5.42 16.95 -2.21
N LYS A 106 5.31 15.66 -1.87
CA LYS A 106 5.26 14.58 -2.86
C LYS A 106 4.06 14.72 -3.81
N GLN A 107 2.86 14.97 -3.30
CA GLN A 107 1.66 15.16 -4.13
C GLN A 107 1.80 16.36 -5.08
N ARG A 108 2.42 17.45 -4.63
CA ARG A 108 2.73 18.60 -5.50
C ARG A 108 3.71 18.21 -6.60
N LEU A 109 4.71 17.39 -6.27
CA LEU A 109 5.71 16.90 -7.21
C LEU A 109 5.08 15.96 -8.25
N GLU A 110 4.26 15.01 -7.82
CA GLU A 110 3.50 14.10 -8.71
C GLU A 110 2.52 14.85 -9.62
N LYS A 111 1.84 15.90 -9.12
CA LYS A 111 0.99 16.75 -9.95
C LYS A 111 1.79 17.60 -10.96
N SER A 112 3.03 17.97 -10.63
CA SER A 112 3.90 18.73 -11.52
C SER A 112 4.56 17.87 -12.60
N LEU A 113 4.69 16.56 -12.34
CA LEU A 113 5.14 15.59 -13.33
C LEU A 113 3.93 15.18 -14.19
N SER A 114 3.99 15.40 -15.50
CA SER A 114 2.99 14.87 -16.44
C SER A 114 3.19 13.35 -16.57
N ILE A 115 2.61 12.56 -15.66
CA ILE A 115 2.82 11.10 -15.60
C ILE A 115 1.93 10.33 -16.60
N TRP A 116 0.92 10.99 -17.17
CA TRP A 116 0.04 10.37 -18.17
C TRP A 116 0.66 10.41 -19.57
N GLY A 117 1.15 9.27 -20.05
CA GLY A 117 1.66 9.10 -21.42
C GLY A 117 2.97 8.30 -21.55
N ASP A 118 3.81 8.29 -20.51
CA ASP A 118 5.17 7.70 -20.55
C ASP A 118 5.32 6.38 -19.78
N ALA A 119 4.32 6.01 -18.98
CA ALA A 119 4.32 4.76 -18.22
C ALA A 119 3.72 3.61 -19.06
N ILE A 120 4.21 2.39 -18.81
CA ILE A 120 3.64 1.16 -19.37
C ILE A 120 2.19 1.04 -18.88
N VAL A 121 1.24 0.97 -19.79
CA VAL A 121 -0.20 0.82 -19.47
C VAL A 121 -0.58 -0.65 -19.66
N TRP A 122 -1.61 -1.12 -18.94
CA TRP A 122 -2.07 -2.52 -19.01
C TRP A 122 -2.33 -3.03 -20.43
N SER A 123 -2.77 -2.16 -21.33
CA SER A 123 -2.99 -2.44 -22.75
C SER A 123 -1.70 -2.83 -23.50
N ASP A 124 -0.52 -2.35 -23.07
CA ASP A 124 0.77 -2.68 -23.68
C ASP A 124 1.20 -4.15 -23.47
N LEU A 125 0.55 -4.85 -22.53
CA LEU A 125 0.83 -6.26 -22.22
C LEU A 125 -0.01 -7.23 -23.05
N HIS A 126 -0.97 -6.74 -23.85
CA HIS A 126 -1.82 -7.57 -24.69
C HIS A 126 -1.39 -7.49 -26.15
N LYS A 127 -1.38 -8.63 -26.83
CA LYS A 127 -1.40 -8.63 -28.30
C LYS A 127 -2.80 -8.18 -28.70
N VAL A 128 -2.91 -7.06 -29.40
CA VAL A 128 -4.14 -6.73 -30.13
C VAL A 128 -4.33 -7.84 -31.15
N ASN A 129 -5.24 -8.78 -30.88
CA ASN A 129 -5.73 -9.66 -31.93
C ASN A 129 -6.50 -8.77 -32.92
N GLU A 130 -6.40 -9.08 -34.22
CA GLU A 130 -7.03 -8.33 -35.33
C GLU A 130 -8.57 -8.18 -35.25
N THR A 131 -9.18 -8.60 -34.14
CA THR A 131 -10.61 -8.50 -33.86
C THR A 131 -10.96 -7.41 -32.84
N PHE A 132 -10.01 -6.56 -32.43
CA PHE A 132 -10.33 -5.41 -31.58
C PHE A 132 -11.02 -4.32 -32.41
N VAL A 133 -12.36 -4.36 -32.43
CA VAL A 133 -13.19 -3.26 -32.90
C VAL A 133 -13.34 -2.30 -31.73
N ASP A 134 -12.86 -1.08 -31.93
CA ASP A 134 -13.03 0.05 -31.02
C ASP A 134 -14.54 0.31 -30.87
N TRP A 135 -15.09 0.01 -29.70
CA TRP A 135 -16.40 0.50 -29.29
C TRP A 135 -16.21 1.28 -27.99
N ASP A 136 -16.27 2.61 -28.19
CA ASP A 136 -16.30 3.74 -27.24
C ASP A 136 -15.10 3.98 -26.31
#